data_AF-A0A420I4M8-F1
#
_entry.id   AF-A0A420I4M8-F1
#
_cell.length_a   1.000
_cell.length_b   1.000
_cell.length_c   1.000
_cell.angle_alpha   90.00
_cell.angle_beta   90.00
_cell.angle_gamma   90.00
#
_symmetry.space_group_name_H-M   'P 1'
#
loop_
_entity.id
_entity.type
_entity.pdbx_description
1 polymer ?
#
loop_
_entity_poly.entity_id
_entity_poly.type
_entity_poly.pdbx_seq_one_letter_code
_entity_poly.pdbx_strand_id
1 'polypeptide(L)'
;MASFLLECLPPKCDYITYLTIIESHLSPEILPTLNEILQDQELTQNIGWDLIHLLLPIPNSVPCLTTIAKYGNPREVILKATEALQQLVQLDSEQGKVEEKTAIGPTSDEKFCTLINLLSILHPRIKTKHPSRFLSTTLESILATYRPSDSATVAVISFLHAISGDKKLSLIDRFSTVNLHTSSKDEESLAPDPEAQDEDAQEEELQIKLLKSFITHIIEQYVAENPLDWAARLFEHFHPEKVIEGRSLGKSFREDPILQAREKTFSQLVDVCRNLGLMQYNTLFAIFTAKDILLAEQNYPGYDSYSEEIPPSRVGSLLLAAYSIFYSILFKSQVSLPQLTIFPHHAKMVKIYVRFQGPDLIEGSLLGIIDAILLIGLWLESENKFVAGPLEDEEFLEHLQWLSYLSLKTPSPSLRYVAHMLSSSILHAHPVDRLRLTFIKDTLENCPYETLKASAVSWLKEELITAHERNSNGVFASPAALAATQPFIFPSTSGMLEADNNELVEEINASYPFHMAVLNFFVFLSGNKYLKFLPTRMLNVAEELYIRPLKTACERLLDLESKNPKPDFDGTQVELQLLEERLNLCLAGISNLNKSKDEI
;
A
#
# COMPACT_ATOMS: atom_id res chain seq x y z
N MET A 1 -25.04 10.89 47.37
CA MET A 1 -23.65 10.75 46.89
C MET A 1 -23.12 12.06 46.34
N ALA A 2 -23.79 12.69 45.37
CA ALA A 2 -23.48 14.05 44.90
C ALA A 2 -23.32 15.10 46.04
N SER A 3 -24.20 15.07 47.04
CA SER A 3 -24.13 15.96 48.22
C SER A 3 -22.86 15.78 49.06
N PHE A 4 -22.31 14.56 49.12
CA PHE A 4 -21.12 14.24 49.90
C PHE A 4 -19.84 14.81 49.25
N LEU A 5 -19.76 14.76 47.91
CA LEU A 5 -18.65 15.37 47.16
C LEU A 5 -18.60 16.90 47.31
N LEU A 6 -19.76 17.55 47.42
CA LEU A 6 -19.86 18.99 47.68
C LEU A 6 -19.50 19.34 49.13
N GLU A 7 -19.83 18.47 50.08
CA GLU A 7 -19.52 18.68 51.49
C GLU A 7 -18.01 18.57 51.80
N CYS A 8 -17.28 17.76 51.03
CA CYS A 8 -15.84 17.50 51.19
C CYS A 8 -14.92 18.40 50.34
N LEU A 9 -15.44 19.43 49.67
CA LEU A 9 -14.62 20.35 48.86
C LEU A 9 -13.49 21.03 49.67
N PRO A 10 -12.29 21.23 49.08
CA PRO A 10 -11.26 22.07 49.68
C PRO A 10 -11.81 23.46 50.03
N PRO A 11 -11.49 24.03 51.21
CA PRO A 11 -10.43 23.65 52.15
C PRO A 11 -10.85 22.65 53.25
N LYS A 12 -12.04 22.04 53.19
CA LYS A 12 -12.50 21.12 54.26
C LYS A 12 -11.75 19.79 54.29
N CYS A 13 -11.27 19.35 53.12
CA CYS A 13 -10.34 18.25 52.96
C CYS A 13 -9.13 18.75 52.14
N ASP A 14 -7.97 18.13 52.34
CA ASP A 14 -6.81 18.32 51.46
C ASP A 14 -7.05 17.66 50.10
N TYR A 15 -6.34 18.13 49.07
CA TYR A 15 -6.55 17.71 47.68
C TYR A 15 -6.35 16.19 47.48
N ILE A 16 -5.40 15.57 48.19
CA ILE A 16 -5.12 14.13 48.08
C ILE A 16 -6.28 13.32 48.67
N THR A 17 -6.74 13.66 49.87
CA THR A 17 -7.92 12.99 50.46
C THR A 17 -9.15 13.18 49.60
N TYR A 18 -9.32 14.36 49.00
CA TYR A 18 -10.44 14.61 48.07
C TYR A 18 -10.37 13.74 46.81
N LEU A 19 -9.17 13.55 46.24
CA LEU A 19 -8.95 12.66 45.11
C LEU A 19 -9.31 11.20 45.44
N THR A 20 -8.88 10.69 46.60
CA THR A 20 -9.24 9.32 47.05
C THR A 20 -10.74 9.15 47.27
N ILE A 21 -11.43 10.20 47.75
CA ILE A 21 -12.89 10.20 47.87
C ILE A 21 -13.53 10.12 46.47
N ILE A 22 -13.03 10.87 45.48
CA ILE A 22 -13.52 10.80 44.11
C ILE A 22 -13.30 9.39 43.52
N GLU A 23 -12.10 8.84 43.67
CA GLU A 23 -11.74 7.49 43.21
C GLU A 23 -12.68 6.42 43.74
N SER A 24 -12.93 6.42 45.06
CA SER A 24 -13.78 5.41 45.71
C SER A 24 -15.26 5.49 45.32
N HIS A 25 -15.71 6.64 44.82
CA HIS A 25 -17.11 6.92 44.50
C HIS A 25 -17.34 7.16 43.00
N LEU A 26 -16.37 6.89 42.13
CA LEU A 26 -16.48 7.17 40.72
C LEU A 26 -17.49 6.22 40.04
N SER A 27 -18.58 6.77 39.53
CA SER A 27 -19.61 6.02 38.82
C SER A 27 -20.29 6.89 37.74
N PRO A 28 -20.93 6.28 36.72
CA PRO A 28 -21.59 7.04 35.65
C PRO A 28 -22.64 8.03 36.14
N GLU A 29 -23.31 7.74 37.27
CA GLU A 29 -24.35 8.59 37.85
C GLU A 29 -23.80 9.90 38.47
N ILE A 30 -22.53 9.91 38.83
CA ILE A 30 -21.87 11.02 39.54
C ILE A 30 -21.17 11.98 38.56
N LEU A 31 -20.93 11.55 37.32
CA LEU A 31 -20.23 12.33 36.29
C LEU A 31 -20.82 13.74 36.06
N PRO A 32 -22.15 13.96 36.03
CA PRO A 32 -22.69 15.31 35.84
C PRO A 32 -22.31 16.25 36.99
N THR A 33 -22.44 15.78 38.24
CA THR A 33 -22.04 16.56 39.42
C THR A 33 -20.53 16.77 39.47
N LEU A 34 -19.73 15.76 39.13
CA LEU A 34 -18.29 15.89 39.04
C LEU A 34 -17.89 16.94 37.99
N ASN A 35 -18.57 16.97 36.84
CA ASN A 35 -18.30 17.96 35.80
C ASN A 35 -18.63 19.40 36.25
N GLU A 36 -19.67 19.60 37.06
CA GLU A 36 -19.98 20.90 37.68
C GLU A 36 -18.88 21.33 38.66
N ILE A 37 -18.39 20.40 39.49
CA ILE A 37 -17.29 20.64 40.42
C ILE A 37 -15.98 21.00 39.68
N LEU A 38 -15.68 20.29 38.59
CA LEU A 38 -14.48 20.51 37.78
C LEU A 38 -14.50 21.84 36.99
N GLN A 39 -15.62 22.58 36.96
CA GLN A 39 -15.62 23.94 36.40
C GLN A 39 -14.81 24.92 37.27
N ASP A 40 -14.54 24.59 38.54
CA ASP A 40 -13.65 25.38 39.39
C ASP A 40 -12.20 25.25 38.92
N GLN A 41 -11.63 26.35 38.44
CA GLN A 41 -10.29 26.41 37.89
C GLN A 41 -9.22 26.06 38.94
N GLU A 42 -9.34 26.57 40.18
CA GLU A 42 -8.30 26.36 41.19
C GLU A 42 -8.27 24.89 41.64
N LEU A 43 -9.45 24.28 41.77
CA LEU A 43 -9.56 22.87 42.09
C LEU A 43 -9.01 22.00 40.96
N THR A 44 -9.48 22.21 39.73
CA THR A 44 -9.13 21.38 38.57
C THR A 44 -7.65 21.49 38.19
N GLN A 45 -7.00 22.63 38.43
CA GLN A 45 -5.55 22.76 38.26
C GLN A 45 -4.75 21.80 39.15
N ASN A 46 -5.23 21.53 40.37
CA ASN A 46 -4.53 20.72 41.35
C ASN A 46 -4.83 19.21 41.22
N ILE A 47 -6.09 18.83 40.94
CA ILE A 47 -6.53 17.42 40.96
C ILE A 47 -6.85 16.83 39.57
N GLY A 48 -6.99 17.66 38.54
CA GLY A 48 -7.58 17.23 37.26
C GLY A 48 -6.75 16.20 36.49
N TRP A 49 -5.42 16.26 36.58
CA TRP A 49 -4.52 15.38 35.82
C TRP A 49 -4.52 13.94 36.33
N ASP A 50 -4.66 13.72 37.64
CA ASP A 50 -4.77 12.38 38.22
C ASP A 50 -6.07 11.65 37.80
N LEU A 51 -7.12 12.41 37.50
CA LEU A 51 -8.43 11.85 37.13
C LEU A 51 -8.49 11.27 35.71
N ILE A 52 -7.49 11.51 34.85
CA ILE A 52 -7.54 11.10 33.43
C ILE A 52 -7.65 9.58 33.29
N HIS A 53 -6.76 8.81 33.93
CA HIS A 53 -6.76 7.35 33.85
C HIS A 53 -8.01 6.71 34.49
N LEU A 54 -8.61 7.39 35.46
CA LEU A 54 -9.79 6.93 36.17
C LEU A 54 -11.08 7.16 35.37
N LEU A 55 -11.14 8.28 34.65
CA LEU A 55 -12.30 8.67 33.84
C LEU A 55 -12.30 7.99 32.46
N LEU A 56 -11.13 7.74 31.86
CA LEU A 56 -11.00 7.13 30.53
C LEU A 56 -11.73 5.77 30.35
N PRO A 57 -11.74 4.84 31.33
CA PRO A 57 -12.49 3.58 31.20
C PRO A 57 -14.01 3.71 31.43
N ILE A 58 -14.51 4.88 31.85
CA ILE A 58 -15.91 5.07 32.23
C ILE A 58 -16.71 5.62 31.04
N PRO A 59 -17.86 5.03 30.68
CA PRO A 59 -18.70 5.56 29.60
C PRO A 59 -19.27 6.94 29.96
N ASN A 60 -19.42 7.82 28.96
CA ASN A 60 -19.91 9.20 29.10
C ASN A 60 -19.02 10.14 29.95
N SER A 61 -17.75 9.79 30.21
CA SER A 61 -16.81 10.64 30.96
C SER A 61 -16.20 11.79 30.14
N VAL A 62 -16.40 11.80 28.82
CA VAL A 62 -15.87 12.79 27.87
C VAL A 62 -16.11 14.25 28.31
N PRO A 63 -17.28 14.67 28.83
CA PRO A 63 -17.48 16.04 29.31
C PRO A 63 -16.54 16.41 30.47
N CYS A 64 -16.35 15.50 31.44
CA CYS A 64 -15.43 15.73 32.56
C CYS A 64 -13.99 15.86 32.07
N LEU A 65 -13.57 14.96 31.17
CA LEU A 65 -12.24 15.00 30.55
C LEU A 65 -12.03 16.30 29.76
N THR A 66 -13.04 16.76 29.02
CA THR A 66 -12.98 18.03 28.27
C THR A 66 -12.84 19.22 29.22
N THR A 67 -13.56 19.22 30.34
CA THR A 67 -13.43 20.24 31.39
C THR A 67 -12.03 20.24 32.01
N ILE A 68 -11.46 19.06 32.28
CA ILE A 68 -10.06 18.92 32.73
C ILE A 68 -9.09 19.49 31.68
N ALA A 69 -9.30 19.21 30.39
CA ALA A 69 -8.46 19.77 29.33
C ALA A 69 -8.59 21.30 29.16
N LYS A 70 -9.71 21.90 29.58
CA LYS A 70 -9.94 23.35 29.52
C LYS A 70 -9.37 24.11 30.73
N TYR A 71 -9.46 23.55 31.93
CA TYR A 71 -9.13 24.25 33.18
C TYR A 71 -7.95 23.67 33.96
N GLY A 72 -7.58 22.41 33.71
CA GLY A 72 -6.45 21.75 34.38
C GLY A 72 -5.10 22.34 33.99
N ASN A 73 -4.07 21.98 34.76
CA ASN A 73 -2.68 22.34 34.48
C ASN A 73 -2.24 21.68 33.15
N PRO A 74 -1.95 22.45 32.09
CA PRO A 74 -1.72 21.89 30.76
C PRO A 74 -0.48 20.97 30.72
N ARG A 75 0.57 21.25 31.53
CA ARG A 75 1.81 20.44 31.54
C ARG A 75 1.54 19.03 32.06
N GLU A 76 0.94 18.93 33.23
CA GLU A 76 0.63 17.64 33.88
C GLU A 76 -0.42 16.85 33.10
N VAL A 77 -1.46 17.54 32.58
CA VAL A 77 -2.52 16.88 31.81
C VAL A 77 -1.98 16.33 30.48
N ILE A 78 -1.06 17.03 29.79
CA ILE A 78 -0.40 16.49 28.58
C ILE A 78 0.41 15.24 28.92
N LEU A 79 1.21 15.28 29.99
CA LEU A 79 2.02 14.13 30.42
C LEU A 79 1.14 12.92 30.74
N LYS A 80 0.06 13.12 31.49
CA LYS A 80 -0.89 12.04 31.82
C LYS A 80 -1.69 11.54 30.64
N ALA A 81 -2.13 12.40 29.74
CA ALA A 81 -2.80 11.97 28.51
C ALA A 81 -1.84 11.15 27.62
N THR A 82 -0.57 11.53 27.57
CA THR A 82 0.48 10.82 26.82
C THR A 82 0.81 9.46 27.47
N GLU A 83 0.90 9.41 28.81
CA GLU A 83 1.05 8.16 29.57
C GLU A 83 -0.15 7.21 29.32
N ALA A 84 -1.38 7.74 29.29
CA ALA A 84 -2.58 6.97 28.99
C ALA A 84 -2.55 6.38 27.56
N LEU A 85 -2.05 7.13 26.57
CA LEU A 85 -1.87 6.62 25.19
C LEU A 85 -0.88 5.44 25.15
N GLN A 86 0.22 5.51 25.90
CA GLN A 86 1.21 4.44 25.96
C GLN A 86 0.67 3.19 26.67
N GLN A 87 -0.20 3.36 27.67
CA GLN A 87 -0.86 2.23 28.35
C GLN A 87 -1.83 1.47 27.43
N LEU A 88 -2.47 2.14 26.46
CA LEU A 88 -3.33 1.46 25.48
C LEU A 88 -2.54 0.41 24.67
N VAL A 89 -1.28 0.71 24.32
CA VAL A 89 -0.40 -0.22 23.58
C VAL A 89 -0.13 -1.49 24.37
N GLN A 90 0.12 -1.37 25.68
CA GLN A 90 0.43 -2.50 26.55
C GLN A 90 -0.77 -3.44 26.68
N LEU A 91 -1.97 -2.89 26.85
CA LEU A 91 -3.20 -3.66 27.01
C LEU A 91 -3.55 -4.45 25.73
N ASP A 92 -3.36 -3.86 24.56
CA ASP A 92 -3.62 -4.53 23.28
C ASP A 92 -2.61 -5.67 23.01
N SER A 93 -1.37 -5.56 23.52
CA SER A 93 -0.34 -6.60 23.39
C SER A 93 -0.60 -7.85 24.26
N GLU A 94 -1.33 -7.71 25.37
CA GLU A 94 -1.67 -8.80 26.28
C GLU A 94 -3.00 -9.51 25.91
N GLN A 95 -3.88 -8.86 25.14
CA GLN A 95 -5.26 -9.32 24.87
C GLN A 95 -5.46 -10.12 23.57
N GLY A 96 -4.39 -10.55 22.89
CA GLY A 96 -4.44 -11.18 21.57
C GLY A 96 -5.28 -12.46 21.36
N LYS A 97 -6.16 -12.89 22.29
CA LYS A 97 -7.05 -14.07 22.14
C LYS A 97 -8.39 -14.04 22.90
N VAL A 98 -9.05 -12.90 23.14
CA VAL A 98 -10.43 -12.93 23.70
C VAL A 98 -11.39 -12.07 22.87
N GLU A 99 -12.44 -12.72 22.38
CA GLU A 99 -13.53 -12.13 21.58
C GLU A 99 -14.16 -10.91 22.28
N GLU A 100 -14.01 -9.73 21.67
CA GLU A 100 -14.72 -8.50 22.04
C GLU A 100 -16.23 -8.61 21.73
N LYS A 101 -17.02 -9.20 22.63
CA LYS A 101 -18.50 -9.06 22.56
C LYS A 101 -19.21 -8.77 23.89
N THR A 102 -18.50 -8.47 24.98
CA THR A 102 -19.16 -8.20 26.28
C THR A 102 -18.48 -7.16 27.18
N ALA A 103 -17.92 -6.07 26.64
CA ALA A 103 -17.46 -4.93 27.46
C ALA A 103 -18.47 -3.77 27.41
N ILE A 104 -18.96 -3.31 28.57
CA ILE A 104 -19.91 -2.18 28.75
C ILE A 104 -19.19 -0.81 28.72
N GLY A 105 -17.90 -0.78 28.35
CA GLY A 105 -17.04 0.40 28.39
C GLY A 105 -16.56 0.85 27.00
N PRO A 106 -15.91 2.03 26.91
CA PRO A 106 -15.40 2.57 25.66
C PRO A 106 -14.32 1.68 25.05
N THR A 107 -14.31 1.57 23.72
CA THR A 107 -13.34 0.76 22.96
C THR A 107 -11.93 1.37 22.99
N SER A 108 -10.90 0.61 22.61
CA SER A 108 -9.52 1.14 22.51
C SER A 108 -9.44 2.33 21.54
N ASP A 109 -10.16 2.25 20.41
CA ASP A 109 -10.25 3.32 19.40
C ASP A 109 -10.96 4.58 19.94
N GLU A 110 -12.05 4.43 20.70
CA GLU A 110 -12.76 5.55 21.34
C GLU A 110 -11.90 6.24 22.40
N LYS A 111 -11.16 5.46 23.20
CA LYS A 111 -10.21 5.98 24.19
C LYS A 111 -9.08 6.75 23.51
N PHE A 112 -8.50 6.19 22.44
CA PHE A 112 -7.50 6.85 21.63
C PHE A 112 -8.03 8.20 21.10
N CYS A 113 -9.18 8.20 20.42
CA CYS A 113 -9.78 9.43 19.88
C CYS A 113 -10.04 10.48 20.97
N THR A 114 -10.51 10.04 22.15
CA THR A 114 -10.74 10.94 23.29
C THR A 114 -9.43 11.60 23.73
N LEU A 115 -8.36 10.83 23.93
CA LEU A 115 -7.05 11.36 24.34
C LEU A 115 -6.47 12.34 23.32
N ILE A 116 -6.57 12.05 22.02
CA ILE A 116 -6.15 12.97 20.94
C ILE A 116 -6.94 14.28 20.97
N ASN A 117 -8.26 14.21 21.19
CA ASN A 117 -9.10 15.40 21.31
C ASN A 117 -8.72 16.26 22.53
N LEU A 118 -8.36 15.65 23.66
CA LEU A 118 -7.84 16.39 24.82
C LEU A 118 -6.52 17.08 24.49
N LEU A 119 -5.59 16.36 23.85
CA LEU A 119 -4.30 16.90 23.43
C LEU A 119 -4.45 18.06 22.44
N SER A 120 -5.49 18.04 21.59
CA SER A 120 -5.83 19.12 20.66
C SER A 120 -6.22 20.42 21.36
N ILE A 121 -6.78 20.34 22.58
CA ILE A 121 -7.12 21.50 23.40
C ILE A 121 -5.90 21.98 24.20
N LEU A 122 -5.04 21.04 24.63
CA LEU A 122 -3.94 21.31 25.56
C LEU A 122 -2.69 21.89 24.89
N HIS A 123 -2.29 21.36 23.73
CA HIS A 123 -1.09 21.81 23.01
C HIS A 123 -1.14 23.30 22.60
N PRO A 124 -2.29 23.86 22.19
CA PRO A 124 -2.39 25.31 21.98
C PRO A 124 -2.36 26.15 23.28
N ARG A 125 -2.60 25.54 24.45
CA ARG A 125 -2.65 26.24 25.75
C ARG A 125 -1.27 26.34 26.41
N ILE A 126 -0.42 25.33 26.26
CA ILE A 126 0.88 25.27 26.93
C ILE A 126 1.81 26.37 26.40
N LYS A 127 2.40 27.14 27.32
CA LYS A 127 3.37 28.20 27.03
C LYS A 127 4.63 27.92 27.83
N THR A 128 5.58 27.27 27.19
CA THR A 128 6.87 26.91 27.79
C THR A 128 7.98 27.48 26.95
N LYS A 129 9.20 27.51 27.49
CA LYS A 129 10.37 27.89 26.70
C LYS A 129 10.61 26.97 25.48
N HIS A 130 10.31 25.67 25.64
CA HIS A 130 10.58 24.62 24.65
C HIS A 130 9.34 23.72 24.41
N PRO A 131 8.27 24.24 23.80
CA PRO A 131 7.03 23.49 23.54
C PRO A 131 7.25 22.29 22.61
N SER A 132 8.26 22.34 21.73
CA SER A 132 8.63 21.22 20.86
C SER A 132 8.93 19.92 21.60
N ARG A 133 9.40 19.98 22.85
CA ARG A 133 9.68 18.79 23.67
C ARG A 133 8.40 18.05 24.07
N PHE A 134 7.41 18.78 24.55
CA PHE A 134 6.09 18.22 24.84
C PHE A 134 5.46 17.66 23.57
N LEU A 135 5.58 18.40 22.46
CA LEU A 135 5.07 17.95 21.17
C LEU A 135 5.75 16.66 20.70
N SER A 136 7.07 16.55 20.74
CA SER A 136 7.79 15.33 20.31
C SER A 136 7.30 14.09 21.05
N THR A 137 7.25 14.15 22.39
CA THR A 137 6.82 13.00 23.21
C THR A 137 5.36 12.63 22.94
N THR A 138 4.48 13.62 22.73
CA THR A 138 3.11 13.37 22.31
C THR A 138 3.07 12.70 20.93
N LEU A 139 3.77 13.24 19.93
CA LEU A 139 3.77 12.70 18.55
C LEU A 139 4.29 11.26 18.50
N GLU A 140 5.37 10.95 19.23
CA GLU A 140 5.92 9.59 19.35
C GLU A 140 4.90 8.62 19.94
N SER A 141 4.21 9.04 21.00
CA SER A 141 3.20 8.21 21.66
C SER A 141 1.99 8.00 20.76
N ILE A 142 1.58 9.02 20.01
CA ILE A 142 0.51 8.87 19.00
C ILE A 142 0.96 7.90 17.92
N LEU A 143 2.17 8.00 17.37
CA LEU A 143 2.69 7.09 16.34
C LEU A 143 2.78 5.64 16.82
N ALA A 144 3.11 5.42 18.08
CA ALA A 144 3.21 4.08 18.67
C ALA A 144 1.83 3.44 18.90
N THR A 145 0.82 4.23 19.23
CA THR A 145 -0.54 3.75 19.53
C THR A 145 -1.47 3.78 18.30
N TYR A 146 -1.14 4.55 17.27
CA TYR A 146 -2.00 4.76 16.11
C TYR A 146 -2.29 3.44 15.37
N ARG A 147 -3.59 3.16 15.21
CA ARG A 147 -4.12 2.08 14.37
C ARG A 147 -5.08 2.72 13.36
N PRO A 148 -4.83 2.59 12.05
CA PRO A 148 -5.64 3.25 11.04
C PRO A 148 -7.13 2.86 11.11
N SER A 149 -7.96 3.79 11.57
CA SER A 149 -9.42 3.76 11.51
C SER A 149 -9.92 5.13 11.04
N ASP A 150 -11.14 5.22 10.51
CA ASP A 150 -11.69 6.52 10.07
C ASP A 150 -11.77 7.52 11.24
N SER A 151 -12.18 7.06 12.42
CA SER A 151 -12.25 7.84 13.66
C SER A 151 -10.88 8.28 14.15
N ALA A 152 -9.91 7.35 14.26
CA ALA A 152 -8.56 7.67 14.73
C ALA A 152 -7.85 8.62 13.78
N THR A 153 -7.96 8.41 12.47
CA THR A 153 -7.31 9.27 11.46
C THR A 153 -7.90 10.68 11.49
N VAL A 154 -9.22 10.82 11.59
CA VAL A 154 -9.89 12.12 11.70
C VAL A 154 -9.52 12.84 13.00
N ALA A 155 -9.37 12.12 14.12
CA ALA A 155 -8.89 12.71 15.37
C ALA A 155 -7.45 13.24 15.22
N VAL A 156 -6.55 12.47 14.59
CA VAL A 156 -5.17 12.90 14.30
C VAL A 156 -5.15 14.12 13.38
N ILE A 157 -5.96 14.15 12.32
CA ILE A 157 -6.10 15.31 11.42
C ILE A 157 -6.55 16.55 12.22
N SER A 158 -7.55 16.39 13.10
CA SER A 158 -8.06 17.47 13.94
C SER A 158 -7.00 18.01 14.89
N PHE A 159 -6.20 17.13 15.49
CA PHE A 159 -5.06 17.49 16.32
C PHE A 159 -4.00 18.29 15.56
N LEU A 160 -3.63 17.84 14.35
CA LEU A 160 -2.67 18.57 13.50
C LEU A 160 -3.18 19.96 13.12
N HIS A 161 -4.47 20.09 12.85
CA HIS A 161 -5.10 21.39 12.60
C HIS A 161 -5.08 22.31 13.83
N ALA A 162 -5.35 21.77 15.02
CA ALA A 162 -5.33 22.53 16.26
C ALA A 162 -3.94 23.12 16.56
N ILE A 163 -2.88 22.34 16.33
CA ILE A 163 -1.50 22.78 16.58
C ILE A 163 -1.00 23.74 15.50
N SER A 164 -1.36 23.51 14.22
CA SER A 164 -0.88 24.34 13.10
C SER A 164 -1.48 25.75 13.07
N GLY A 165 -2.43 26.08 13.96
CA GLY A 165 -2.96 27.44 14.14
C GLY A 165 -3.83 27.98 13.00
N ASP A 166 -4.22 27.15 12.04
CA ASP A 166 -4.87 27.60 10.81
C ASP A 166 -6.38 27.86 11.02
N LYS A 167 -6.72 29.10 11.40
CA LYS A 167 -8.11 29.59 11.58
C LYS A 167 -8.97 29.54 10.31
N LYS A 168 -8.41 29.20 9.15
CA LYS A 168 -9.11 29.26 7.86
C LYS A 168 -10.01 28.05 7.57
N LEU A 169 -9.88 26.96 8.33
CA LEU A 169 -10.58 25.68 8.07
C LEU A 169 -11.38 25.14 9.26
N SER A 170 -11.47 25.88 10.38
CA SER A 170 -12.43 25.64 11.47
C SER A 170 -13.91 25.74 11.03
N LEU A 171 -14.18 25.85 9.73
CA LEU A 171 -15.49 25.88 9.09
C LEU A 171 -15.86 24.57 8.37
N ILE A 172 -15.07 23.49 8.46
CA ILE A 172 -15.54 22.14 8.10
C ILE A 172 -16.12 21.49 9.37
N ASP A 173 -17.12 22.18 9.91
CA ASP A 173 -18.02 21.65 10.90
C ASP A 173 -18.97 20.66 10.18
N ARG A 174 -19.28 19.54 10.84
CA ARG A 174 -20.23 18.47 10.45
C ARG A 174 -19.72 17.35 9.56
N PHE A 175 -18.86 16.47 10.07
CA PHE A 175 -19.01 15.02 9.83
C PHE A 175 -18.46 14.20 11.00
N SER A 176 -19.24 14.08 12.07
CA SER A 176 -19.46 12.82 12.78
C SER A 176 -20.68 12.95 13.69
N THR A 177 -21.52 11.92 13.64
CA THR A 177 -22.76 11.77 14.39
C THR A 177 -22.48 11.61 15.88
N VAL A 178 -22.44 12.72 16.61
CA VAL A 178 -22.89 12.82 17.99
C VAL A 178 -23.63 14.14 18.10
N ASN A 179 -24.92 14.09 18.42
CA ASN A 179 -25.74 15.28 18.66
C ASN A 179 -25.18 16.05 19.87
N LEU A 180 -24.26 16.98 19.62
CA LEU A 180 -24.01 18.09 20.52
C LEU A 180 -24.82 19.27 19.99
N HIS A 181 -25.98 19.49 20.60
CA HIS A 181 -26.69 20.76 20.46
C HIS A 181 -25.81 21.86 21.05
N THR A 182 -25.10 22.61 20.21
CA THR A 182 -24.49 23.88 20.59
C THR A 182 -25.41 25.02 20.18
N SER A 183 -26.17 25.51 21.15
CA SER A 183 -26.74 26.85 21.12
C SER A 183 -25.63 27.88 21.26
N SER A 184 -25.51 28.74 20.25
CA SER A 184 -25.07 30.15 20.29
C SER A 184 -23.80 30.55 21.08
N LYS A 185 -22.82 31.08 20.34
CA LYS A 185 -21.99 32.25 20.66
C LYS A 185 -21.69 32.50 22.15
N ASP A 186 -20.71 31.80 22.69
CA ASP A 186 -19.84 32.31 23.75
C ASP A 186 -18.41 31.86 23.40
N GLU A 187 -17.47 32.79 23.36
CA GLU A 187 -16.05 32.46 23.43
C GLU A 187 -15.80 31.82 24.79
N GLU A 188 -15.91 30.50 24.90
CA GLU A 188 -15.64 29.77 26.14
C GLU A 188 -14.19 30.05 26.58
N SER A 189 -14.05 30.69 27.74
CA SER A 189 -12.79 31.13 28.32
C SER A 189 -11.88 29.95 28.67
N LEU A 190 -10.92 29.64 27.81
CA LEU A 190 -9.84 28.71 28.13
C LEU A 190 -8.96 29.31 29.24
N ALA A 191 -8.66 28.52 30.27
CA ALA A 191 -7.76 28.98 31.32
C ALA A 191 -6.33 29.14 30.77
N PRO A 192 -5.63 30.25 31.06
CA PRO A 192 -4.24 30.45 30.64
C PRO A 192 -3.30 29.44 31.31
N ASP A 193 -2.13 29.19 30.71
CA ASP A 193 -1.06 28.39 31.35
C ASP A 193 -0.59 29.11 32.63
N PRO A 194 -0.74 28.49 33.82
CA PRO A 194 -0.32 29.10 35.09
C PRO A 194 1.19 29.31 35.19
N GLU A 195 1.99 28.62 34.37
CA GLU A 195 3.45 28.65 34.38
C GLU A 195 4.05 29.24 33.09
N ALA A 196 3.30 30.11 32.40
CA ALA A 196 3.67 30.64 31.10
C ALA A 196 5.09 31.25 31.05
N GLN A 197 5.85 30.88 30.02
CA GLN A 197 7.18 31.42 29.70
C GLN A 197 7.22 31.93 28.26
N ASP A 198 8.15 32.84 27.96
CA ASP A 198 8.41 33.30 26.60
C ASP A 198 9.08 32.19 25.78
N GLU A 199 8.58 31.98 24.56
CA GLU A 199 9.07 30.96 23.63
C GLU A 199 10.36 31.41 22.93
N ASP A 200 11.27 30.46 22.69
CA ASP A 200 12.47 30.71 21.90
C ASP A 200 12.11 30.88 20.41
N ALA A 201 12.78 31.81 19.72
CA ALA A 201 12.43 32.20 18.34
C ALA A 201 12.58 31.09 17.29
N GLN A 202 13.23 29.96 17.63
CA GLN A 202 13.44 28.81 16.74
C GLN A 202 12.37 27.71 16.90
N GLU A 203 11.50 27.81 17.91
CA GLU A 203 10.55 26.75 18.27
C GLU A 203 9.47 26.52 17.21
N GLU A 204 9.02 27.58 16.52
CA GLU A 204 8.01 27.46 15.45
C GLU A 204 8.54 26.59 14.29
N GLU A 205 9.80 26.76 13.90
CA GLU A 205 10.43 25.96 12.84
C GLU A 205 10.61 24.50 13.26
N LEU A 206 11.00 24.27 14.53
CA LEU A 206 11.15 22.93 15.10
C LEU A 206 9.81 22.18 15.16
N GLN A 207 8.75 22.85 15.62
CA GLN A 207 7.41 22.26 15.66
C GLN A 207 6.92 21.90 14.25
N ILE A 208 7.08 22.79 13.27
CA ILE A 208 6.73 22.49 11.88
C ILE A 208 7.52 21.28 11.36
N LYS A 209 8.82 21.18 11.67
CA LYS A 209 9.65 20.03 11.29
C LYS A 209 9.14 18.72 11.91
N LEU A 210 8.76 18.73 13.19
CA LEU A 210 8.19 17.58 13.88
C LEU A 210 6.84 17.16 13.27
N LEU A 211 5.92 18.11 13.04
CA LEU A 211 4.62 17.84 12.42
C LEU A 211 4.77 17.27 11.01
N LYS A 212 5.73 17.83 10.24
CA LYS A 212 6.07 17.34 8.90
C LYS A 212 6.53 15.90 8.92
N SER A 213 7.39 15.56 9.86
CA SER A 213 7.87 14.19 10.02
C SER A 213 6.73 13.26 10.43
N PHE A 214 6.01 13.62 11.47
CA PHE A 214 4.88 12.85 11.99
C PHE A 214 3.83 12.52 10.93
N ILE A 215 3.38 13.51 10.14
CA ILE A 215 2.33 13.25 9.15
C ILE A 215 2.78 12.28 8.04
N THR A 216 4.07 12.29 7.68
CA THR A 216 4.58 11.32 6.71
C THR A 216 4.54 9.88 7.24
N HIS A 217 4.79 9.68 8.55
CA HIS A 217 4.64 8.36 9.19
C HIS A 217 3.16 7.94 9.31
N ILE A 218 2.25 8.87 9.61
CA ILE A 218 0.80 8.60 9.63
C ILE A 218 0.30 8.16 8.25
N ILE A 219 0.77 8.80 7.18
CA ILE A 219 0.42 8.44 5.80
C ILE A 219 0.90 7.02 5.46
N GLU A 220 2.14 6.68 5.85
CA GLU A 220 2.67 5.33 5.64
C GLU A 220 1.79 4.28 6.34
N GLN A 221 1.52 4.44 7.63
CA GLN A 221 0.67 3.50 8.36
C GLN A 221 -0.75 3.45 7.80
N TYR A 222 -1.34 4.59 7.44
CA TYR A 222 -2.69 4.65 6.89
C TYR A 222 -2.80 3.85 5.59
N VAL A 223 -1.90 4.08 4.62
CA VAL A 223 -1.95 3.40 3.31
C VAL A 223 -1.62 1.91 3.42
N ALA A 224 -0.79 1.50 4.37
CA ALA A 224 -0.48 0.10 4.61
C ALA A 224 -1.75 -0.72 4.95
N GLU A 225 -2.66 -0.16 5.75
CA GLU A 225 -3.94 -0.81 6.10
C GLU A 225 -5.07 -0.49 5.10
N ASN A 226 -4.96 0.63 4.38
CA ASN A 226 -5.98 1.15 3.47
C ASN A 226 -5.43 1.35 2.06
N PRO A 227 -5.29 0.28 1.24
CA PRO A 227 -4.79 0.41 -0.13
C PRO A 227 -5.72 1.29 -0.97
N LEU A 228 -5.13 2.15 -1.80
CA LEU A 228 -5.82 3.14 -2.62
C LEU A 228 -5.82 2.82 -4.14
N ASP A 229 -5.08 1.77 -4.52
CA ASP A 229 -4.99 1.20 -5.88
C ASP A 229 -4.77 2.24 -6.99
N TRP A 230 -3.90 3.22 -6.73
CA TRP A 230 -3.66 4.32 -7.65
C TRP A 230 -3.13 3.85 -9.00
N ALA A 231 -2.19 2.89 -9.02
CA ALA A 231 -1.58 2.39 -10.24
C ALA A 231 -2.60 1.70 -11.14
N ALA A 232 -3.46 0.86 -10.57
CA ALA A 232 -4.50 0.18 -11.33
C ALA A 232 -5.54 1.17 -11.87
N ARG A 233 -5.97 2.15 -11.07
CA ARG A 233 -6.87 3.22 -11.52
C ARG A 233 -6.25 4.09 -12.62
N LEU A 234 -4.95 4.38 -12.52
CA LEU A 234 -4.21 5.12 -13.54
C LEU A 234 -4.06 4.29 -14.82
N PHE A 235 -3.81 3.00 -14.71
CA PHE A 235 -3.77 2.09 -15.86
C PHE A 235 -5.10 2.06 -16.62
N GLU A 236 -6.24 1.96 -15.92
CA GLU A 236 -7.58 2.04 -16.54
C GLU A 236 -7.80 3.38 -17.28
N HIS A 237 -7.20 4.46 -16.78
CA HIS A 237 -7.26 5.77 -17.42
C HIS A 237 -6.45 5.83 -18.71
N PHE A 238 -5.25 5.24 -18.74
CA PHE A 238 -4.42 5.19 -19.95
C PHE A 238 -4.89 4.17 -20.99
N HIS A 239 -5.50 3.07 -20.54
CA HIS A 239 -5.94 1.96 -21.39
C HIS A 239 -7.43 1.63 -21.20
N PRO A 240 -8.35 2.54 -21.57
CA PRO A 240 -9.78 2.31 -21.44
C PRO A 240 -10.27 1.08 -22.24
N GLU A 241 -9.56 0.71 -23.31
CA GLU A 241 -9.85 -0.47 -24.14
C GLU A 241 -9.57 -1.81 -23.44
N LYS A 242 -8.78 -1.81 -22.36
CA LYS A 242 -8.42 -3.01 -21.59
C LYS A 242 -9.29 -3.19 -20.34
N VAL A 243 -10.23 -2.28 -20.10
CA VAL A 243 -11.11 -2.32 -18.93
C VAL A 243 -12.26 -3.30 -19.19
N ILE A 244 -12.39 -4.29 -18.30
CA ILE A 244 -13.50 -5.26 -18.35
C ILE A 244 -14.75 -4.64 -17.72
N GLU A 245 -15.89 -4.74 -18.41
CA GLU A 245 -17.17 -4.27 -17.88
C GLU A 245 -17.50 -4.93 -16.53
N GLY A 246 -17.89 -4.11 -15.54
CA GLY A 246 -18.18 -4.56 -14.18
C GLY A 246 -16.96 -4.79 -13.27
N ARG A 247 -15.72 -4.65 -13.77
CA ARG A 247 -14.48 -4.82 -12.98
C ARG A 247 -13.57 -3.60 -12.99
N SER A 248 -14.13 -2.39 -13.15
CA SER A 248 -13.35 -1.15 -13.12
C SER A 248 -13.17 -0.65 -11.69
N LEU A 249 -11.93 -0.63 -11.21
CA LEU A 249 -11.58 -0.04 -9.91
C LEU A 249 -11.86 1.46 -9.89
N GLY A 250 -11.66 2.16 -11.01
CA GLY A 250 -12.01 3.56 -11.12
C GLY A 250 -13.50 3.83 -10.89
N LYS A 251 -14.38 2.92 -11.33
CA LYS A 251 -15.83 2.99 -11.03
C LYS A 251 -16.11 2.60 -9.58
N SER A 252 -15.49 1.54 -9.06
CA SER A 252 -15.68 1.10 -7.68
C SER A 252 -15.37 2.21 -6.68
N PHE A 253 -14.25 2.94 -6.82
CA PHE A 253 -13.91 4.08 -5.96
C PHE A 253 -14.90 5.25 -6.06
N ARG A 254 -15.67 5.35 -7.16
CA ARG A 254 -16.73 6.36 -7.32
C ARG A 254 -18.09 5.93 -6.81
N GLU A 255 -18.34 4.63 -6.63
CA GLU A 255 -19.68 4.10 -6.33
C GLU A 255 -19.74 3.48 -4.92
N ASP A 256 -18.65 2.90 -4.43
CA ASP A 256 -18.58 2.28 -3.12
C ASP A 256 -18.35 3.34 -2.01
N PRO A 257 -19.27 3.48 -1.04
CA PRO A 257 -19.15 4.47 0.03
C PRO A 257 -17.92 4.25 0.92
N ILE A 258 -17.46 3.01 1.10
CA ILE A 258 -16.28 2.70 1.93
C ILE A 258 -15.01 3.20 1.25
N LEU A 259 -14.88 2.94 -0.07
CA LEU A 259 -13.73 3.40 -0.85
C LEU A 259 -13.73 4.93 -0.99
N GLN A 260 -14.90 5.55 -1.13
CA GLN A 260 -15.03 7.01 -1.10
C GLN A 260 -14.60 7.61 0.24
N ALA A 261 -15.01 7.00 1.36
CA ALA A 261 -14.60 7.45 2.69
C ALA A 261 -13.07 7.36 2.85
N ARG A 262 -12.48 6.24 2.43
CA ARG A 262 -11.02 6.05 2.41
C ARG A 262 -10.29 7.13 1.60
N GLU A 263 -10.73 7.39 0.37
CA GLU A 263 -10.11 8.41 -0.49
C GLU A 263 -10.29 9.83 0.09
N LYS A 264 -11.44 10.10 0.71
CA LYS A 264 -11.71 11.38 1.39
C LYS A 264 -10.78 11.58 2.59
N THR A 265 -10.65 10.58 3.46
CA THR A 265 -9.75 10.63 4.63
C THR A 265 -8.30 10.84 4.21
N PHE A 266 -7.83 10.11 3.19
CA PHE A 266 -6.49 10.32 2.64
C PHE A 266 -6.31 11.74 2.07
N SER A 267 -7.30 12.26 1.35
CA SER A 267 -7.25 13.61 0.81
C SER A 267 -7.12 14.68 1.90
N GLN A 268 -7.76 14.48 3.06
CA GLN A 268 -7.61 15.37 4.22
C GLN A 268 -6.18 15.33 4.79
N LEU A 269 -5.54 14.16 4.88
CA LEU A 269 -4.12 14.05 5.26
C LEU A 269 -3.22 14.82 4.28
N VAL A 270 -3.51 14.72 2.97
CA VAL A 270 -2.76 15.45 1.95
C VAL A 270 -2.98 16.97 2.07
N ASP A 271 -4.18 17.42 2.42
CA ASP A 271 -4.45 18.84 2.64
C ASP A 271 -3.63 19.39 3.82
N VAL A 272 -3.49 18.63 4.92
CA VAL A 272 -2.59 18.99 6.01
C VAL A 272 -1.14 19.06 5.54
N CYS A 273 -0.67 18.09 4.75
CA CYS A 273 0.67 18.13 4.15
C CYS A 273 0.90 19.37 3.28
N ARG A 274 -0.12 19.78 2.52
CA ARG A 274 -0.08 20.99 1.69
C ARG A 274 0.07 22.24 2.56
N ASN A 275 -0.68 22.33 3.65
CA ASN A 275 -0.63 23.46 4.58
C ASN A 275 0.72 23.56 5.29
N LEU A 276 1.33 22.42 5.65
CA LEU A 276 2.69 22.37 6.20
C LEU A 276 3.79 22.63 5.15
N GLY A 277 3.46 22.75 3.86
CA GLY A 277 4.41 23.00 2.79
C GLY A 277 5.24 21.78 2.37
N LEU A 278 4.73 20.56 2.60
CA LEU A 278 5.40 19.30 2.21
C LEU A 278 5.23 18.92 0.75
N MET A 279 4.27 19.52 0.05
CA MET A 279 3.94 19.12 -1.33
C MET A 279 4.96 19.63 -2.37
N GLN A 280 6.09 20.19 -1.94
CA GLN A 280 7.17 20.61 -2.83
C GLN A 280 7.98 19.39 -3.27
N TYR A 281 7.92 19.07 -4.57
CA TYR A 281 8.57 17.88 -5.11
C TYR A 281 10.07 17.81 -4.84
N ASN A 282 10.80 18.93 -4.87
CA ASN A 282 12.24 18.91 -4.59
C ASN A 282 12.52 18.36 -3.19
N THR A 283 11.67 18.69 -2.22
CA THR A 283 11.76 18.22 -0.84
C THR A 283 11.40 16.73 -0.75
N LEU A 284 10.26 16.31 -1.31
CA LEU A 284 9.84 14.91 -1.32
C LEU A 284 10.85 14.02 -2.05
N PHE A 285 11.26 14.45 -3.24
CA PHE A 285 12.20 13.74 -4.10
C PHE A 285 13.57 13.56 -3.45
N ALA A 286 14.11 14.61 -2.81
CA ALA A 286 15.36 14.50 -2.08
C ALA A 286 15.29 13.48 -0.94
N ILE A 287 14.16 13.38 -0.24
CA ILE A 287 13.98 12.50 0.92
C ILE A 287 14.00 11.01 0.54
N PHE A 288 13.36 10.62 -0.58
CA PHE A 288 13.31 9.20 -0.98
C PHE A 288 14.37 8.77 -2.02
N THR A 289 15.17 9.71 -2.56
CA THR A 289 16.30 9.39 -3.46
C THR A 289 17.68 9.61 -2.85
N ALA A 290 17.76 10.04 -1.59
CA ALA A 290 19.01 10.28 -0.88
C ALA A 290 19.93 9.05 -0.95
N LYS A 291 21.20 9.26 -1.36
CA LYS A 291 22.20 8.20 -1.63
C LYS A 291 22.53 7.30 -0.43
N ASP A 292 22.26 7.73 0.80
CA ASP A 292 22.73 7.08 2.03
C ASP A 292 21.90 5.87 2.49
N ILE A 293 21.19 5.23 1.56
CA ILE A 293 20.31 4.07 1.79
C ILE A 293 21.07 2.87 2.36
N LEU A 294 22.32 2.65 1.93
CA LEU A 294 23.08 1.45 2.29
C LEU A 294 23.73 1.48 3.68
N LEU A 295 23.89 2.66 4.28
CA LEU A 295 24.57 2.81 5.58
C LEU A 295 23.58 2.96 6.75
N ALA A 296 22.36 3.42 6.48
CA ALA A 296 21.36 3.64 7.53
C ALA A 296 20.68 2.34 7.99
N GLU A 297 20.52 1.33 7.11
CA GLU A 297 19.84 0.07 7.48
C GLU A 297 20.67 -0.85 8.39
N GLN A 298 22.00 -0.67 8.47
CA GLN A 298 22.83 -1.37 9.48
C GLN A 298 22.74 -0.73 10.87
N ASN A 299 22.20 0.48 10.96
CA ASN A 299 21.99 1.21 12.19
C ASN A 299 20.50 1.56 12.30
N TYR A 300 19.63 0.55 12.39
CA TYR A 300 18.47 0.74 13.25
C TYR A 300 19.05 0.90 14.66
N PRO A 301 19.05 2.10 15.26
CA PRO A 301 19.21 2.12 16.70
C PRO A 301 17.98 1.39 17.23
N GLY A 302 18.19 0.43 18.12
CA GLY A 302 17.15 0.07 19.08
C GLY A 302 16.58 1.36 19.68
N TYR A 303 15.33 1.27 20.11
CA TYR A 303 14.46 2.33 20.64
C TYR A 303 15.03 3.00 21.91
N ASP A 304 16.27 3.48 21.85
CA ASP A 304 17.14 3.86 22.96
C ASP A 304 18.01 5.06 22.52
N SER A 305 17.39 6.18 22.20
CA SER A 305 17.99 7.51 22.39
C SER A 305 16.95 8.59 22.12
N TYR A 306 16.73 9.45 23.12
CA TYR A 306 16.10 10.75 22.95
C TYR A 306 16.90 11.54 21.90
N SER A 307 16.51 11.46 20.63
CA SER A 307 17.06 12.28 19.57
C SER A 307 15.98 13.26 19.16
N GLU A 308 16.25 14.56 19.33
CA GLU A 308 15.35 15.69 19.05
C GLU A 308 14.93 15.81 17.54
N GLU A 309 15.10 14.76 16.74
CA GLU A 309 14.80 14.72 15.31
C GLU A 309 14.17 13.39 14.91
N ILE A 310 12.84 13.32 14.82
CA ILE A 310 12.16 12.27 14.06
C ILE A 310 12.36 12.61 12.58
N PRO A 311 13.12 11.82 11.78
CA PRO A 311 13.25 12.10 10.35
C PRO A 311 11.92 11.79 9.64
N PRO A 312 11.57 12.54 8.58
CA PRO A 312 10.37 12.25 7.80
C PRO A 312 10.43 10.84 7.22
N SER A 313 9.28 10.17 7.20
CA SER A 313 9.15 8.87 6.58
C SER A 313 9.49 8.95 5.09
N ARG A 314 10.41 8.09 4.68
CA ARG A 314 10.77 7.92 3.27
C ARG A 314 9.63 7.27 2.48
N VAL A 315 8.92 6.31 3.08
CA VAL A 315 7.76 5.65 2.46
C VAL A 315 6.61 6.64 2.36
N GLY A 316 6.27 7.35 3.42
CA GLY A 316 5.26 8.40 3.40
C GLY A 316 5.53 9.48 2.35
N SER A 317 6.80 9.86 2.18
CA SER A 317 7.22 10.79 1.13
C SER A 317 7.04 10.24 -0.29
N LEU A 318 7.35 8.96 -0.50
CA LEU A 318 7.11 8.26 -1.78
C LEU A 318 5.60 8.22 -2.09
N LEU A 319 4.77 7.87 -1.10
CA LEU A 319 3.32 7.81 -1.23
C LEU A 319 2.72 9.18 -1.58
N LEU A 320 3.17 10.25 -0.91
CA LEU A 320 2.76 11.62 -1.22
C LEU A 320 3.16 12.04 -2.65
N ALA A 321 4.37 11.69 -3.08
CA ALA A 321 4.83 11.99 -4.43
C ALA A 321 3.99 11.24 -5.48
N ALA A 322 3.74 9.95 -5.27
CA ALA A 322 2.89 9.12 -6.12
C ALA A 322 1.47 9.68 -6.20
N TYR A 323 0.85 10.03 -5.07
CA TYR A 323 -0.47 10.67 -5.06
C TYR A 323 -0.48 12.00 -5.82
N SER A 324 0.56 12.82 -5.65
CA SER A 324 0.64 14.11 -6.35
C SER A 324 0.72 13.94 -7.86
N ILE A 325 1.47 12.92 -8.33
CA ILE A 325 1.52 12.51 -9.75
C ILE A 325 0.13 12.02 -10.20
N PHE A 326 -0.45 11.06 -9.48
CA PHE A 326 -1.78 10.51 -9.75
C PHE A 326 -2.84 11.60 -9.92
N TYR A 327 -2.94 12.48 -8.93
CA TYR A 327 -3.90 13.57 -8.88
C TYR A 327 -3.68 14.55 -10.04
N SER A 328 -2.42 14.87 -10.35
CA SER A 328 -2.11 15.77 -11.47
C SER A 328 -2.57 15.24 -12.83
N ILE A 329 -2.44 13.94 -13.06
CA ILE A 329 -2.79 13.30 -14.32
C ILE A 329 -4.31 13.19 -14.45
N LEU A 330 -4.97 12.62 -13.44
CA LEU A 330 -6.42 12.38 -13.50
C LEU A 330 -7.23 13.67 -13.51
N PHE A 331 -6.82 14.69 -12.75
CA PHE A 331 -7.55 15.94 -12.61
C PHE A 331 -6.96 17.10 -13.42
N LYS A 332 -5.92 16.84 -14.24
CA LYS A 332 -5.24 17.83 -15.09
C LYS A 332 -4.82 19.08 -14.32
N SER A 333 -4.31 18.91 -13.10
CA SER A 333 -3.90 20.03 -12.27
C SER A 333 -2.57 20.62 -12.77
N GLN A 334 -2.38 21.94 -12.63
CA GLN A 334 -1.16 22.65 -13.08
C GLN A 334 0.02 22.48 -12.11
N VAL A 335 0.18 21.28 -11.58
CA VAL A 335 1.23 20.97 -10.62
C VAL A 335 2.52 20.63 -11.39
N SER A 336 3.64 21.27 -11.04
CA SER A 336 4.92 21.05 -11.70
C SER A 336 5.47 19.66 -11.35
N LEU A 337 5.42 18.73 -12.31
CA LEU A 337 5.87 17.35 -12.10
C LEU A 337 7.41 17.22 -12.06
N PRO A 338 7.93 16.24 -11.30
CA PRO A 338 9.37 16.05 -11.19
C PRO A 338 9.97 15.54 -12.51
N GLN A 339 11.24 15.87 -12.76
CA GLN A 339 11.98 15.39 -13.93
C GLN A 339 12.57 14.01 -13.64
N LEU A 340 11.77 12.97 -13.84
CA LEU A 340 12.15 11.57 -13.62
C LEU A 340 12.18 10.78 -14.93
N THR A 341 12.87 9.66 -14.89
CA THR A 341 12.98 8.67 -15.98
C THR A 341 12.98 7.27 -15.39
N ILE A 342 12.59 6.27 -16.18
CA ILE A 342 12.61 4.86 -15.73
C ILE A 342 14.03 4.49 -15.27
N PHE A 343 15.02 4.81 -16.10
CA PHE A 343 16.43 4.66 -15.78
C PHE A 343 17.11 6.03 -15.61
N PRO A 344 17.75 6.30 -14.46
CA PRO A 344 17.99 5.38 -13.34
C PRO A 344 16.95 5.46 -12.20
N HIS A 345 15.97 6.36 -12.27
CA HIS A 345 15.22 6.77 -11.08
C HIS A 345 14.23 5.70 -10.60
N HIS A 346 13.36 5.21 -11.48
CA HIS A 346 12.40 4.15 -11.13
C HIS A 346 13.12 2.84 -10.79
N ALA A 347 14.18 2.50 -11.53
CA ALA A 347 15.01 1.32 -11.24
C ALA A 347 15.61 1.39 -9.82
N LYS A 348 16.11 2.55 -9.40
CA LYS A 348 16.55 2.78 -8.02
C LYS A 348 15.41 2.63 -7.01
N MET A 349 14.22 3.16 -7.29
CA MET A 349 13.07 3.01 -6.38
C MET A 349 12.72 1.53 -6.14
N VAL A 350 12.61 0.73 -7.21
CA VAL A 350 12.38 -0.72 -7.08
C VAL A 350 13.49 -1.37 -6.25
N LYS A 351 14.75 -1.00 -6.51
CA LYS A 351 15.88 -1.53 -5.74
C LYS A 351 15.81 -1.17 -4.25
N ILE A 352 15.48 0.07 -3.92
CA ILE A 352 15.48 0.58 -2.55
C ILE A 352 14.31 0.00 -1.75
N TYR A 353 13.11 0.03 -2.31
CA TYR A 353 11.89 -0.21 -1.55
C TYR A 353 11.34 -1.63 -1.68
N VAL A 354 11.79 -2.39 -2.68
CA VAL A 354 11.31 -3.76 -2.91
C VAL A 354 12.45 -4.76 -2.72
N ARG A 355 13.57 -4.56 -3.41
CA ARG A 355 14.66 -5.55 -3.39
C ARG A 355 15.30 -5.74 -2.02
N PHE A 356 15.54 -4.67 -1.25
CA PHE A 356 16.19 -4.79 0.06
C PHE A 356 15.35 -5.53 1.10
N GLN A 357 14.03 -5.53 0.95
CA GLN A 357 13.14 -6.28 1.83
C GLN A 357 13.27 -7.79 1.61
N GLY A 358 13.72 -8.23 0.44
CA GLY A 358 13.92 -9.63 0.10
C GLY A 358 12.69 -10.27 -0.57
N PRO A 359 12.89 -11.34 -1.36
CA PRO A 359 11.83 -11.94 -2.19
C PRO A 359 10.68 -12.52 -1.35
N ASP A 360 10.96 -13.13 -0.21
CA ASP A 360 9.95 -13.85 0.58
C ASP A 360 9.06 -12.93 1.45
N LEU A 361 9.35 -11.62 1.47
CA LEU A 361 8.73 -10.64 2.37
C LEU A 361 7.69 -9.73 1.68
N ILE A 362 7.21 -10.10 0.48
CA ILE A 362 6.07 -9.40 -0.16
C ILE A 362 4.78 -9.70 0.61
N GLU A 363 4.59 -8.98 1.71
CA GLU A 363 3.41 -9.03 2.56
C GLU A 363 2.39 -7.95 2.20
N GLY A 364 1.19 -8.02 2.80
CA GLY A 364 0.12 -7.03 2.58
C GLY A 364 0.53 -5.59 2.91
N SER A 365 1.43 -5.42 3.87
CA SER A 365 1.95 -4.12 4.31
C SER A 365 2.71 -3.34 3.23
N LEU A 366 3.21 -4.04 2.20
CA LEU A 366 3.98 -3.44 1.10
C LEU A 366 3.12 -3.04 -0.09
N LEU A 367 1.82 -3.37 -0.08
CA LEU A 367 0.94 -3.09 -1.22
C LEU A 367 0.90 -1.60 -1.57
N GLY A 368 0.87 -0.71 -0.57
CA GLY A 368 0.93 0.74 -0.79
C GLY A 368 2.22 1.20 -1.46
N ILE A 369 3.35 0.61 -1.08
CA ILE A 369 4.66 0.90 -1.67
C ILE A 369 4.71 0.42 -3.12
N ILE A 370 4.29 -0.82 -3.38
CA ILE A 370 4.25 -1.41 -4.71
C ILE A 370 3.32 -0.61 -5.62
N ASP A 371 2.14 -0.23 -5.14
CA ASP A 371 1.19 0.62 -5.86
C ASP A 371 1.81 1.96 -6.25
N ALA A 372 2.47 2.66 -5.31
CA ALA A 372 3.15 3.93 -5.59
C ALA A 372 4.27 3.79 -6.63
N ILE A 373 5.10 2.75 -6.54
CA ILE A 373 6.20 2.52 -7.49
C ILE A 373 5.66 2.21 -8.88
N LEU A 374 4.70 1.29 -8.98
CA LEU A 374 4.08 0.93 -10.25
C LEU A 374 3.37 2.11 -10.89
N LEU A 375 2.72 2.97 -10.11
CA LEU A 375 2.12 4.20 -10.60
C LEU A 375 3.17 5.12 -11.24
N ILE A 376 4.29 5.34 -10.55
CA ILE A 376 5.38 6.19 -11.08
C ILE A 376 5.93 5.59 -12.37
N GLY A 377 6.13 4.27 -12.40
CA GLY A 377 6.57 3.55 -13.61
C GLY A 377 5.61 3.72 -14.78
N LEU A 378 4.31 3.51 -14.58
CA LEU A 378 3.26 3.71 -15.60
C LEU A 378 3.24 5.14 -16.12
N TRP A 379 3.30 6.13 -15.23
CA TRP A 379 3.35 7.53 -15.64
C TRP A 379 4.57 7.81 -16.53
N LEU A 380 5.76 7.34 -16.13
CA LEU A 380 6.98 7.53 -16.90
C LEU A 380 6.95 6.85 -18.27
N GLU A 381 6.38 5.65 -18.33
CA GLU A 381 6.16 4.92 -19.56
C GLU A 381 5.22 5.70 -20.51
N SER A 382 4.08 6.17 -20.00
CA SER A 382 3.10 6.94 -20.79
C SER A 382 3.66 8.24 -21.40
N GLU A 383 4.62 8.86 -20.70
CA GLU A 383 5.31 10.08 -21.12
C GLU A 383 6.57 9.80 -21.97
N ASN A 384 6.84 8.53 -22.32
CA ASN A 384 8.04 8.07 -23.04
C ASN A 384 9.37 8.46 -22.35
N LYS A 385 9.39 8.56 -21.02
CA LYS A 385 10.57 8.96 -20.21
C LYS A 385 11.39 7.75 -19.77
N PHE A 386 11.98 7.02 -20.73
CA PHE A 386 12.70 5.78 -20.42
C PHE A 386 14.09 6.01 -19.81
N VAL A 387 14.95 6.84 -20.41
CA VAL A 387 16.38 6.90 -20.07
C VAL A 387 16.90 8.34 -20.01
N ALA A 388 17.65 8.70 -18.97
CA ALA A 388 18.29 10.02 -18.81
C ALA A 388 19.82 10.03 -19.02
N GLY A 389 20.45 8.89 -19.32
CA GLY A 389 21.90 8.74 -19.42
C GLY A 389 22.33 7.40 -20.05
N PRO A 390 23.59 6.97 -19.88
CA PRO A 390 23.97 5.60 -20.27
C PRO A 390 23.18 4.59 -19.43
N LEU A 391 22.67 3.55 -20.08
CA LEU A 391 21.99 2.43 -19.45
C LEU A 391 22.88 1.20 -19.61
N GLU A 392 23.30 0.63 -18.49
CA GLU A 392 24.04 -0.64 -18.48
C GLU A 392 23.06 -1.81 -18.67
N ASP A 393 23.49 -2.83 -19.41
CA ASP A 393 22.68 -4.00 -19.71
C ASP A 393 22.23 -4.71 -18.42
N GLU A 394 23.11 -4.82 -17.41
CA GLU A 394 22.75 -5.43 -16.12
C GLU A 394 21.69 -4.65 -15.35
N GLU A 395 21.72 -3.31 -15.37
CA GLU A 395 20.72 -2.48 -14.67
C GLU A 395 19.33 -2.67 -15.31
N PHE A 396 19.29 -2.74 -16.65
CA PHE A 396 18.07 -3.02 -17.39
C PHE A 396 17.50 -4.42 -17.06
N LEU A 397 18.34 -5.45 -17.16
CA LEU A 397 17.93 -6.83 -16.91
C LEU A 397 17.47 -7.04 -15.46
N GLU A 398 18.21 -6.50 -14.49
CA GLU A 398 17.85 -6.59 -13.08
C GLU A 398 16.50 -5.91 -12.80
N HIS A 399 16.25 -4.74 -13.41
CA HIS A 399 14.98 -4.04 -13.25
C HIS A 399 13.79 -4.84 -13.79
N LEU A 400 13.93 -5.44 -14.98
CA LEU A 400 12.91 -6.30 -15.58
C LEU A 400 12.65 -7.56 -14.74
N GLN A 401 13.69 -8.16 -14.16
CA GLN A 401 13.55 -9.31 -13.27
C GLN A 401 12.67 -8.96 -12.06
N TRP A 402 12.88 -7.80 -11.43
CA TRP A 402 12.08 -7.37 -10.27
C TRP A 402 10.64 -7.01 -10.63
N LEU A 403 10.38 -6.32 -11.75
CA LEU A 403 9.01 -6.06 -12.18
C LEU A 403 8.26 -7.35 -12.53
N SER A 404 8.96 -8.28 -13.18
CA SER A 404 8.43 -9.61 -13.46
C SER A 404 8.14 -10.39 -12.17
N TYR A 405 9.01 -10.28 -11.16
CA TYR A 405 8.78 -10.86 -9.85
C TYR A 405 7.54 -10.28 -9.15
N LEU A 406 7.37 -8.95 -9.17
CA LEU A 406 6.18 -8.28 -8.65
C LEU A 406 4.91 -8.77 -9.35
N SER A 407 4.97 -9.01 -10.66
CA SER A 407 3.82 -9.52 -11.43
C SER A 407 3.38 -10.93 -11.00
N LEU A 408 4.26 -11.70 -10.33
CA LEU A 408 3.97 -13.04 -9.83
C LEU A 408 3.51 -13.04 -8.37
N LYS A 409 4.23 -12.31 -7.51
CA LYS A 409 4.14 -12.47 -6.06
C LYS A 409 3.26 -11.44 -5.35
N THR A 410 2.92 -10.33 -6.01
CA THR A 410 2.09 -9.30 -5.38
C THR A 410 0.70 -9.88 -5.02
N PRO A 411 0.21 -9.74 -3.77
CA PRO A 411 -1.10 -10.27 -3.37
C PRO A 411 -2.28 -9.71 -4.19
N SER A 412 -2.24 -8.42 -4.53
CA SER A 412 -3.26 -7.75 -5.33
C SER A 412 -3.23 -8.18 -6.81
N PRO A 413 -4.31 -8.78 -7.35
CA PRO A 413 -4.37 -9.17 -8.76
C PRO A 413 -4.22 -8.00 -9.72
N SER A 414 -4.78 -6.84 -9.37
CA SER A 414 -4.72 -5.63 -10.20
C SER A 414 -3.29 -5.11 -10.29
N LEU A 415 -2.56 -5.09 -9.16
CA LEU A 415 -1.15 -4.68 -9.15
C LEU A 415 -0.26 -5.70 -9.86
N ARG A 416 -0.53 -7.01 -9.75
CA ARG A 416 0.17 -8.03 -10.56
C ARG A 416 0.05 -7.75 -12.04
N TYR A 417 -1.17 -7.44 -12.50
CA TYR A 417 -1.43 -7.14 -13.90
C TYR A 417 -0.72 -5.86 -14.34
N VAL A 418 -0.77 -4.79 -13.54
CA VAL A 418 -0.03 -3.55 -13.82
C VAL A 418 1.48 -3.79 -13.91
N ALA A 419 2.05 -4.55 -12.96
CA ALA A 419 3.47 -4.89 -12.98
C ALA A 419 3.85 -5.67 -14.24
N HIS A 420 3.02 -6.63 -14.65
CA HIS A 420 3.21 -7.35 -15.91
C HIS A 420 3.20 -6.39 -17.11
N MET A 421 2.19 -5.52 -17.21
CA MET A 421 2.06 -4.56 -18.31
C MET A 421 3.23 -3.58 -18.39
N LEU A 422 3.69 -3.08 -17.25
CA LEU A 422 4.85 -2.18 -17.18
C LEU A 422 6.14 -2.93 -17.57
N SER A 423 6.35 -4.15 -17.07
CA SER A 423 7.49 -5.00 -17.44
C SER A 423 7.54 -5.25 -18.95
N SER A 424 6.40 -5.63 -19.57
CA SER A 424 6.29 -5.82 -21.02
C SER A 424 6.63 -4.54 -21.78
N SER A 425 6.07 -3.40 -21.37
CA SER A 425 6.28 -2.12 -22.07
C SER A 425 7.74 -1.68 -22.01
N ILE A 426 8.40 -1.80 -20.85
CA ILE A 426 9.83 -1.50 -20.68
C ILE A 426 10.70 -2.45 -21.51
N LEU A 427 10.37 -3.75 -21.52
CA LEU A 427 11.07 -4.74 -22.34
C LEU A 427 11.02 -4.32 -23.81
N HIS A 428 9.83 -4.11 -24.36
CA HIS A 428 9.62 -3.79 -25.77
C HIS A 428 10.20 -2.43 -26.19
N ALA A 429 10.29 -1.47 -25.26
CA ALA A 429 10.85 -0.14 -25.53
C ALA A 429 12.38 -0.14 -25.67
N HIS A 430 13.09 -1.15 -25.14
CA HIS A 430 14.55 -1.17 -25.22
C HIS A 430 15.01 -1.24 -26.68
N PRO A 431 15.95 -0.39 -27.15
CA PRO A 431 16.29 -0.33 -28.57
C PRO A 431 17.06 -1.57 -29.07
N VAL A 432 17.85 -2.20 -28.19
CA VAL A 432 18.69 -3.36 -28.54
C VAL A 432 17.86 -4.65 -28.48
N ASP A 433 17.54 -5.18 -29.65
CA ASP A 433 16.76 -6.40 -29.86
C ASP A 433 17.43 -7.67 -29.34
N ARG A 434 18.77 -7.74 -29.39
CA ARG A 434 19.52 -8.84 -28.76
C ARG A 434 19.32 -8.89 -27.24
N LEU A 435 19.30 -7.75 -26.56
CA LEU A 435 19.12 -7.71 -25.11
C LEU A 435 17.71 -8.13 -24.71
N ARG A 436 16.69 -7.69 -25.48
CA ARG A 436 15.30 -8.15 -25.31
C ARG A 436 15.21 -9.67 -25.48
N LEU A 437 15.84 -10.23 -26.51
CA LEU A 437 15.86 -11.67 -26.73
C LEU A 437 16.60 -12.42 -25.62
N THR A 438 17.72 -11.89 -25.12
CA THR A 438 18.45 -12.47 -23.99
C THR A 438 17.55 -12.61 -22.77
N PHE A 439 16.82 -11.56 -22.41
CA PHE A 439 15.89 -11.60 -21.27
C PHE A 439 14.76 -12.62 -21.47
N ILE A 440 14.13 -12.64 -22.65
CA ILE A 440 13.07 -13.60 -22.99
C ILE A 440 13.59 -15.03 -22.89
N LYS A 441 14.76 -15.29 -23.48
CA LYS A 441 15.39 -16.62 -23.46
C LYS A 441 15.73 -17.05 -22.04
N ASP A 442 16.38 -16.19 -21.27
CA ASP A 442 16.75 -16.45 -19.88
C ASP A 442 15.52 -16.77 -19.02
N THR A 443 14.43 -16.02 -19.21
CA THR A 443 13.16 -16.28 -18.54
C THR A 443 12.58 -17.65 -18.90
N LEU A 444 12.65 -18.08 -20.16
CA LEU A 444 12.17 -19.40 -20.57
C LEU A 444 13.06 -20.54 -20.04
N GLU A 445 14.37 -20.33 -20.00
CA GLU A 445 15.39 -21.33 -19.65
C GLU A 445 15.52 -21.52 -18.12
N ASN A 446 15.61 -20.43 -17.36
CA ASN A 446 16.03 -20.45 -15.96
C ASN A 446 14.93 -20.11 -14.95
N CYS A 447 13.77 -19.59 -15.38
CA CYS A 447 12.70 -19.23 -14.45
C CYS A 447 12.01 -20.48 -13.89
N PRO A 448 11.76 -20.58 -12.57
CA PRO A 448 11.01 -21.69 -11.99
C PRO A 448 9.48 -21.53 -12.10
N TYR A 449 8.98 -20.37 -12.56
CA TYR A 449 7.56 -20.05 -12.55
C TYR A 449 6.94 -20.17 -13.96
N GLU A 450 6.05 -21.15 -14.12
CA GLU A 450 5.38 -21.46 -15.40
C GLU A 450 4.52 -20.29 -15.93
N THR A 451 3.89 -19.52 -15.04
CA THR A 451 3.13 -18.31 -15.42
C THR A 451 4.02 -17.20 -15.99
N LEU A 452 5.28 -17.09 -15.55
CA LEU A 452 6.22 -16.12 -16.13
C LEU A 452 6.81 -16.63 -17.44
N LYS A 453 7.05 -17.95 -17.57
CA LYS A 453 7.39 -18.54 -18.87
C LYS A 453 6.29 -18.30 -19.90
N ALA A 454 5.01 -18.42 -19.51
CA ALA A 454 3.87 -18.08 -20.35
C ALA A 454 3.89 -16.60 -20.80
N SER A 455 4.29 -15.69 -19.90
CA SER A 455 4.51 -14.28 -20.23
C SER A 455 5.64 -14.09 -21.24
N ALA A 456 6.76 -14.82 -21.09
CA ALA A 456 7.87 -14.77 -22.03
C ALA A 456 7.51 -15.27 -23.43
N VAL A 457 6.65 -16.29 -23.54
CA VAL A 457 6.08 -16.70 -24.84
C VAL A 457 5.27 -15.56 -25.47
N SER A 458 4.50 -14.83 -24.67
CA SER A 458 3.72 -13.67 -25.15
C SER A 458 4.62 -12.51 -25.58
N TRP A 459 5.68 -12.20 -24.83
CA TRP A 459 6.69 -11.20 -25.23
C TRP A 459 7.35 -11.56 -26.55
N LEU A 460 7.74 -12.82 -26.73
CA LEU A 460 8.32 -13.28 -28.00
C LEU A 460 7.32 -13.10 -29.16
N LYS A 461 6.06 -13.48 -28.96
CA LYS A 461 5.00 -13.29 -29.96
C LYS A 461 4.86 -11.81 -30.34
N GLU A 462 4.84 -10.91 -29.38
CA GLU A 462 4.69 -9.46 -29.60
C GLU A 462 5.90 -8.86 -30.34
N GLU A 463 7.12 -9.30 -30.02
CA GLU A 463 8.33 -8.92 -30.76
C GLU A 463 8.29 -9.39 -32.23
N LEU A 464 7.82 -10.62 -32.49
CA LEU A 464 7.67 -11.15 -33.85
C LEU A 464 6.61 -10.37 -34.66
N ILE A 465 5.47 -10.05 -34.03
CA ILE A 465 4.41 -9.23 -34.64
C ILE A 465 4.99 -7.84 -34.98
N THR A 466 5.62 -7.18 -34.01
CA THR A 466 6.20 -5.85 -34.19
C THR A 466 7.26 -5.83 -35.27
N ALA A 467 8.15 -6.83 -35.30
CA ALA A 467 9.18 -6.96 -36.32
C ALA A 467 8.59 -7.16 -37.73
N HIS A 468 7.49 -7.92 -37.83
CA HIS A 468 6.76 -8.12 -39.08
C HIS A 468 6.13 -6.81 -39.58
N GLU A 469 5.35 -6.15 -38.73
CA GLU A 469 4.57 -4.97 -39.08
C GLU A 469 5.47 -3.78 -39.45
N ARG A 470 6.59 -3.63 -38.75
CA ARG A 470 7.57 -2.56 -39.01
C ARG A 470 8.56 -2.90 -40.12
N ASN A 471 8.53 -4.12 -40.68
CA ASN A 471 9.54 -4.63 -41.62
C ASN A 471 10.97 -4.41 -41.11
N SER A 472 11.20 -4.70 -39.84
CA SER A 472 12.50 -4.53 -39.18
C SER A 472 13.53 -5.50 -39.75
N ASN A 473 14.82 -5.18 -39.61
CA ASN A 473 15.95 -6.07 -39.97
C ASN A 473 16.63 -6.69 -38.74
N GLY A 474 15.92 -6.73 -37.61
CA GLY A 474 16.44 -7.21 -36.32
C GLY A 474 16.39 -8.72 -36.15
N VAL A 475 16.85 -9.20 -34.99
CA VAL A 475 16.91 -10.65 -34.67
C VAL A 475 15.53 -11.29 -34.73
N PHE A 476 14.48 -10.59 -34.30
CA PHE A 476 13.08 -11.03 -34.36
C PHE A 476 12.48 -11.04 -35.77
N ALA A 477 13.10 -10.38 -36.75
CA ALA A 477 12.70 -10.45 -38.15
C ALA A 477 13.39 -11.61 -38.90
N SER A 478 14.04 -12.51 -38.18
CA SER A 478 14.79 -13.64 -38.74
C SER A 478 14.48 -14.93 -37.97
N PRO A 479 14.84 -16.10 -38.52
CA PRO A 479 14.72 -17.36 -37.80
C PRO A 479 15.58 -17.47 -36.53
N ALA A 480 16.51 -16.54 -36.28
CA ALA A 480 17.42 -16.60 -35.16
C ALA A 480 16.72 -16.56 -33.79
N ALA A 481 15.71 -15.71 -33.62
CA ALA A 481 14.97 -15.60 -32.35
C ALA A 481 14.27 -16.92 -32.00
N LEU A 482 13.52 -17.48 -32.96
CA LEU A 482 12.83 -18.76 -32.79
C LEU A 482 13.80 -19.92 -32.60
N ALA A 483 14.93 -19.95 -33.32
CA ALA A 483 15.95 -20.98 -33.13
C ALA A 483 16.58 -20.93 -31.73
N ALA A 484 16.80 -19.72 -31.18
CA ALA A 484 17.38 -19.54 -29.86
C ALA A 484 16.43 -19.94 -28.72
N THR A 485 15.11 -19.82 -28.91
CA THR A 485 14.10 -20.10 -27.88
C THR A 485 13.41 -21.46 -28.03
N GLN A 486 13.49 -22.10 -29.21
CA GLN A 486 12.81 -23.37 -29.52
C GLN A 486 12.98 -24.47 -28.47
N PRO A 487 14.17 -24.73 -27.90
CA PRO A 487 14.35 -25.80 -26.91
C PRO A 487 13.56 -25.57 -25.62
N PHE A 488 13.29 -24.31 -25.28
CA PHE A 488 12.63 -23.93 -24.03
C PHE A 488 11.13 -23.70 -24.22
N ILE A 489 10.68 -23.32 -25.43
CA ILE A 489 9.26 -23.20 -25.77
C ILE A 489 8.64 -24.58 -25.99
N PHE A 490 9.39 -25.51 -26.59
CA PHE A 490 8.96 -26.88 -26.85
C PHE A 490 9.87 -27.88 -26.12
N PRO A 491 9.86 -27.91 -24.78
CA PRO A 491 10.61 -28.91 -24.02
C PRO A 491 10.11 -30.32 -24.37
N SER A 492 10.89 -31.36 -24.13
CA SER A 492 10.38 -32.72 -24.35
C SER A 492 9.33 -33.06 -23.30
N THR A 493 8.13 -33.49 -23.73
CA THR A 493 7.05 -33.95 -22.83
C THR A 493 6.97 -35.47 -22.74
N SER A 494 7.95 -36.20 -23.32
CA SER A 494 7.96 -37.67 -23.28
C SER A 494 8.02 -38.24 -21.86
N GLY A 495 8.64 -37.53 -20.90
CA GLY A 495 8.70 -37.95 -19.50
C GLY A 495 7.32 -38.07 -18.84
N MET A 496 6.35 -37.26 -19.27
CA MET A 496 4.97 -37.30 -18.76
C MET A 496 4.25 -38.63 -19.07
N LEU A 497 4.72 -39.36 -20.10
CA LEU A 497 4.14 -40.66 -20.46
C LEU A 497 4.55 -41.75 -19.46
N GLU A 498 5.70 -41.59 -18.80
CA GLU A 498 6.26 -42.54 -17.83
C GLU A 498 5.77 -42.27 -16.41
N ALA A 499 5.29 -41.04 -16.13
CA ALA A 499 4.75 -40.63 -14.84
C ALA A 499 3.51 -41.43 -14.42
N ASP A 500 3.33 -41.56 -13.11
CA ASP A 500 2.10 -42.11 -12.55
C ASP A 500 0.91 -41.15 -12.73
N ASN A 501 -0.30 -41.62 -12.46
CA ASN A 501 -1.49 -40.80 -12.71
C ASN A 501 -1.59 -39.55 -11.79
N ASN A 502 -1.05 -39.61 -10.57
CA ASN A 502 -1.15 -38.51 -9.61
C ASN A 502 -0.08 -37.45 -9.93
N GLU A 503 1.15 -37.88 -10.15
CA GLU A 503 2.26 -37.03 -10.60
C GLU A 503 1.90 -36.32 -11.90
N LEU A 504 1.26 -37.02 -12.84
CA LEU A 504 0.85 -36.43 -14.11
C LEU A 504 -0.22 -35.33 -13.94
N VAL A 505 -1.16 -35.49 -13.01
CA VAL A 505 -2.16 -34.45 -12.71
C VAL A 505 -1.49 -33.24 -12.08
N GLU A 506 -0.60 -33.44 -11.12
CA GLU A 506 0.14 -32.34 -10.47
C GLU A 506 1.02 -31.59 -11.47
N GLU A 507 1.74 -32.31 -12.34
CA GLU A 507 2.60 -31.73 -13.36
C GLU A 507 1.79 -30.90 -14.35
N ILE A 508 0.70 -31.45 -14.92
CA ILE A 508 -0.15 -30.72 -15.87
C ILE A 508 -0.79 -29.49 -15.23
N ASN A 509 -1.27 -29.59 -14.00
CA ASN A 509 -1.87 -28.44 -13.31
C ASN A 509 -0.84 -27.31 -13.08
N ALA A 510 0.39 -27.68 -12.71
CA ALA A 510 1.46 -26.71 -12.49
C ALA A 510 1.90 -26.03 -13.80
N SER A 511 1.99 -26.78 -14.89
CA SER A 511 2.48 -26.29 -16.20
C SER A 511 1.38 -25.82 -17.14
N TYR A 512 0.11 -25.94 -16.76
CA TYR A 512 -1.05 -25.58 -17.59
C TYR A 512 -0.96 -24.18 -18.23
N PRO A 513 -0.65 -23.10 -17.47
CA PRO A 513 -0.58 -21.75 -18.06
C PRO A 513 0.50 -21.64 -19.14
N PHE A 514 1.63 -22.34 -18.95
CA PHE A 514 2.71 -22.37 -19.91
C PHE A 514 2.33 -23.16 -21.16
N HIS A 515 1.80 -24.38 -21.02
CA HIS A 515 1.34 -25.18 -22.16
C HIS A 515 0.30 -24.44 -22.99
N MET A 516 -0.69 -23.82 -22.36
CA MET A 516 -1.70 -23.04 -23.08
C MET A 516 -1.11 -21.85 -23.85
N ALA A 517 -0.14 -21.13 -23.28
CA ALA A 517 0.54 -20.05 -23.97
C ALA A 517 1.34 -20.57 -25.19
N VAL A 518 2.08 -21.67 -25.01
CA VAL A 518 2.87 -22.31 -26.07
C VAL A 518 1.99 -22.82 -27.20
N LEU A 519 0.87 -23.49 -26.91
CA LEU A 519 -0.03 -24.03 -27.93
C LEU A 519 -0.70 -22.90 -28.74
N ASN A 520 -1.15 -21.84 -28.07
CA ASN A 520 -1.66 -20.66 -28.77
C ASN A 520 -0.59 -20.00 -29.65
N PHE A 521 0.65 -19.95 -29.17
CA PHE A 521 1.78 -19.47 -29.96
C PHE A 521 2.11 -20.38 -31.14
N PHE A 522 2.00 -21.70 -30.98
CA PHE A 522 2.17 -22.68 -32.04
C PHE A 522 1.12 -22.47 -33.16
N VAL A 523 -0.15 -22.30 -32.80
CA VAL A 523 -1.23 -21.99 -33.75
C VAL A 523 -0.95 -20.68 -34.48
N PHE A 524 -0.48 -19.65 -33.76
CA PHE A 524 -0.07 -18.37 -34.36
C PHE A 524 1.06 -18.54 -35.38
N LEU A 525 2.11 -19.30 -35.03
CA LEU A 525 3.23 -19.60 -35.92
C LEU A 525 2.81 -20.42 -37.14
N SER A 526 1.79 -21.27 -36.99
CA SER A 526 1.29 -22.11 -38.08
C SER A 526 0.54 -21.32 -39.15
N GLY A 527 0.28 -20.02 -38.93
CA GLY A 527 -0.31 -19.14 -39.93
C GLY A 527 0.66 -18.72 -41.04
N ASN A 528 0.13 -18.50 -42.25
CA ASN A 528 0.94 -18.14 -43.43
C ASN A 528 1.75 -16.84 -43.29
N LYS A 529 1.35 -15.92 -42.39
CA LYS A 529 1.97 -14.59 -42.24
C LYS A 529 3.41 -14.64 -41.73
N TYR A 530 3.78 -15.65 -40.94
CA TYR A 530 5.06 -15.70 -40.21
C TYR A 530 6.02 -16.78 -40.73
N LEU A 531 5.67 -17.45 -41.84
CA LEU A 531 6.48 -18.53 -42.45
C LEU A 531 7.93 -18.13 -42.71
N LYS A 532 8.17 -16.86 -43.09
CA LYS A 532 9.51 -16.33 -43.36
C LYS A 532 10.44 -16.33 -42.13
N PHE A 533 9.87 -16.36 -40.93
CA PHE A 533 10.63 -16.38 -39.68
C PHE A 533 10.82 -17.79 -39.13
N LEU A 534 10.12 -18.80 -39.64
CA LEU A 534 10.18 -20.15 -39.08
C LEU A 534 11.47 -20.89 -39.50
N PRO A 535 12.27 -21.39 -38.54
CA PRO A 535 13.33 -22.34 -38.83
C PRO A 535 12.78 -23.60 -39.52
N THR A 536 13.59 -24.18 -40.41
CA THR A 536 13.19 -25.38 -41.15
C THR A 536 12.96 -26.56 -40.19
N ARG A 537 11.85 -27.30 -40.38
CA ARG A 537 11.44 -28.46 -39.56
C ARG A 537 11.11 -28.18 -38.08
N MET A 538 11.21 -26.95 -37.59
CA MET A 538 10.92 -26.63 -36.19
C MET A 538 9.55 -27.14 -35.71
N LEU A 539 8.50 -26.89 -36.50
CA LEU A 539 7.14 -27.32 -36.14
C LEU A 539 6.99 -28.85 -36.16
N ASN A 540 7.67 -29.55 -37.07
CA ASN A 540 7.63 -31.02 -37.14
C ASN A 540 8.37 -31.64 -35.94
N VAL A 541 9.50 -31.05 -35.53
CA VAL A 541 10.23 -31.49 -34.33
C VAL A 541 9.40 -31.23 -33.07
N ALA A 542 8.75 -30.07 -32.96
CA ALA A 542 7.85 -29.76 -31.87
C ALA A 542 6.61 -30.69 -31.86
N GLU A 543 6.13 -31.12 -33.02
CA GLU A 543 5.06 -32.12 -33.12
C GLU A 543 5.44 -33.43 -32.41
N GLU A 544 6.61 -33.97 -32.75
CA GLU A 544 7.09 -35.26 -32.27
C GLU A 544 7.47 -35.23 -30.79
N LEU A 545 8.18 -34.18 -30.36
CA LEU A 545 8.77 -34.11 -29.02
C LEU A 545 7.86 -33.47 -27.97
N TYR A 546 6.92 -32.61 -28.37
CA TYR A 546 6.10 -31.82 -27.44
C TYR A 546 4.60 -32.06 -27.62
N ILE A 547 4.05 -31.88 -28.82
CA ILE A 547 2.59 -31.91 -29.05
C ILE A 547 2.01 -33.32 -28.88
N ARG A 548 2.60 -34.32 -29.55
CA ARG A 548 2.08 -35.70 -29.52
C ARG A 548 2.16 -36.33 -28.13
N PRO A 549 3.29 -36.26 -27.39
CA PRO A 549 3.35 -36.84 -26.05
C PRO A 549 2.39 -36.12 -25.08
N LEU A 550 2.31 -34.78 -25.14
CA LEU A 550 1.38 -34.01 -24.31
C LEU A 550 -0.08 -34.35 -24.61
N LYS A 551 -0.43 -34.59 -25.87
CA LYS A 551 -1.76 -35.06 -26.26
C LYS A 551 -2.09 -36.43 -25.67
N THR A 552 -1.18 -37.41 -25.81
CA THR A 552 -1.38 -38.74 -25.23
C THR A 552 -1.55 -38.68 -23.71
N ALA A 553 -0.77 -37.81 -23.04
CA ALA A 553 -0.88 -37.59 -21.60
C ALA A 553 -2.23 -36.97 -21.20
N CYS A 554 -2.70 -35.97 -21.96
CA CYS A 554 -4.00 -35.33 -21.76
C CYS A 554 -5.17 -36.31 -21.98
N GLU A 555 -5.13 -37.11 -23.05
CA GLU A 555 -6.14 -38.15 -23.33
C GLU A 555 -6.19 -39.20 -22.22
N ARG A 556 -5.02 -39.62 -21.69
CA ARG A 556 -4.94 -40.54 -20.54
C ARG A 556 -5.65 -39.97 -19.31
N LEU A 557 -5.49 -38.68 -19.01
CA LEU A 557 -6.16 -38.05 -17.87
C LEU A 557 -7.68 -37.93 -18.06
N LEU A 558 -8.13 -37.50 -19.25
CA LEU A 558 -9.56 -37.43 -19.58
C LEU A 558 -10.24 -38.82 -19.51
N ASP A 559 -9.55 -39.86 -19.98
CA ASP A 559 -10.01 -41.25 -19.88
C ASP A 559 -10.14 -41.72 -18.43
N LEU A 560 -9.22 -41.33 -17.55
CA LEU A 560 -9.26 -41.69 -16.13
C LEU A 560 -10.42 -41.01 -15.41
N GLU A 561 -10.66 -39.74 -15.73
CA GLU A 561 -11.74 -38.96 -15.15
C GLU A 561 -13.11 -39.50 -15.58
N SER A 562 -13.28 -39.83 -16.87
CA SER A 562 -14.52 -40.42 -17.39
C SER A 562 -14.90 -41.73 -16.68
N LYS A 563 -13.91 -42.48 -16.18
CA LYS A 563 -14.09 -43.75 -15.46
C LYS A 563 -14.31 -43.57 -13.96
N ASN A 564 -13.89 -42.45 -13.37
CA ASN A 564 -13.99 -42.18 -11.93
C ASN A 564 -14.28 -40.68 -11.67
N PRO A 565 -15.52 -40.21 -11.86
CA PRO A 565 -15.88 -38.82 -11.60
C PRO A 565 -15.79 -38.53 -10.09
N LYS A 566 -14.72 -37.85 -9.66
CA LYS A 566 -14.58 -37.34 -8.29
C LYS A 566 -15.06 -35.88 -8.25
N PRO A 567 -15.77 -35.47 -7.18
CA PRO A 567 -16.29 -34.10 -7.07
C PRO A 567 -15.22 -33.00 -7.03
N ASP A 568 -13.95 -33.33 -6.73
CA ASP A 568 -12.84 -32.37 -6.64
C ASP A 568 -12.17 -32.04 -8.00
N PHE A 569 -12.60 -32.65 -9.11
CA PHE A 569 -11.97 -32.49 -10.44
C PHE A 569 -12.64 -31.45 -11.37
N ASP A 570 -13.77 -30.85 -10.97
CA ASP A 570 -14.64 -30.07 -11.87
C ASP A 570 -13.93 -28.85 -12.51
N GLY A 571 -12.95 -28.25 -11.83
CA GLY A 571 -12.10 -27.18 -12.39
C GLY A 571 -11.04 -27.68 -13.37
N THR A 572 -10.39 -28.79 -13.04
CA THR A 572 -9.34 -29.42 -13.85
C THR A 572 -9.88 -29.99 -15.16
N GLN A 573 -11.13 -30.46 -15.15
CA GLN A 573 -11.78 -31.02 -16.34
C GLN A 573 -11.87 -30.02 -17.50
N VAL A 574 -12.34 -28.81 -17.22
CA VAL A 574 -12.51 -27.76 -18.22
C VAL A 574 -11.15 -27.34 -18.78
N GLU A 575 -10.13 -27.27 -17.91
CA GLU A 575 -8.76 -26.96 -18.31
C GLU A 575 -8.18 -28.03 -19.24
N LEU A 576 -8.34 -29.32 -18.90
CA LEU A 576 -7.90 -30.44 -19.73
C LEU A 576 -8.62 -30.50 -21.09
N GLN A 577 -9.94 -30.27 -21.11
CA GLN A 577 -10.69 -30.19 -22.36
C GLN A 577 -10.19 -29.05 -23.26
N LEU A 578 -9.96 -27.87 -22.67
CA LEU A 578 -9.41 -26.74 -23.42
C LEU A 578 -8.00 -27.02 -23.95
N LEU A 579 -7.18 -27.73 -23.17
CA LEU A 579 -5.85 -28.16 -23.58
C LEU A 579 -5.93 -29.12 -24.79
N GLU A 580 -6.80 -30.12 -24.71
CA GLU A 580 -7.04 -31.10 -25.79
C GLU A 580 -7.50 -30.41 -27.08
N GLU A 581 -8.46 -29.49 -27.00
CA GLU A 581 -8.92 -28.69 -28.14
C GLU A 581 -7.77 -27.94 -28.81
N ARG A 582 -6.89 -27.31 -28.02
CA ARG A 582 -5.74 -26.56 -28.56
C ARG A 582 -4.69 -27.47 -29.19
N LEU A 583 -4.45 -28.64 -28.61
CA LEU A 583 -3.55 -29.66 -29.18
C LEU A 583 -4.05 -30.15 -30.54
N ASN A 584 -5.36 -30.39 -30.66
CA ASN A 584 -6.00 -30.78 -31.92
C ASN A 584 -5.85 -29.69 -33.00
N LEU A 585 -6.01 -28.41 -32.63
CA LEU A 585 -5.77 -27.29 -33.54
C LEU A 585 -4.31 -27.22 -34.02
N CYS A 586 -3.34 -27.48 -33.14
CA CYS A 586 -1.92 -27.53 -33.52
C CYS A 586 -1.64 -28.62 -34.56
N LEU A 587 -2.14 -29.84 -34.34
CA LEU A 587 -1.97 -30.96 -35.27
C LEU A 587 -2.62 -30.71 -36.64
N ALA A 588 -3.80 -30.09 -36.65
CA ALA A 588 -4.46 -29.67 -37.88
C ALA A 588 -3.66 -28.60 -38.63
N GLY A 589 -3.08 -27.63 -37.91
CA GLY A 589 -2.21 -26.59 -38.48
C GLY A 589 -1.00 -27.17 -39.21
N ILE A 590 -0.32 -28.15 -38.61
CA ILE A 590 0.85 -28.80 -39.23
C ILE A 590 0.46 -29.56 -40.50
N SER A 591 -0.65 -30.29 -40.43
CA SER A 591 -1.17 -31.04 -41.59
C SER A 591 -1.45 -30.13 -42.78
N ASN A 592 -1.96 -28.92 -42.54
CA ASN A 592 -2.21 -27.92 -43.59
C ASN A 592 -0.91 -27.31 -44.14
N LEU A 593 0.08 -27.06 -43.29
CA LEU A 593 1.40 -26.56 -43.72
C LEU A 593 2.16 -27.55 -44.59
N ASN A 594 2.11 -28.84 -44.26
CA ASN A 594 2.75 -29.88 -45.04
C ASN A 594 2.09 -30.00 -46.43
N LYS A 595 0.76 -29.97 -46.50
CA LYS A 595 0.02 -29.95 -47.79
C LYS A 595 0.39 -28.74 -48.65
N SER A 596 0.48 -27.55 -48.05
CA SER A 596 0.85 -26.32 -48.79
C SER A 596 2.29 -26.31 -49.29
N LYS A 597 3.19 -27.12 -48.71
CA LYS A 597 4.58 -27.26 -49.19
C LYS A 597 4.72 -28.29 -50.30
N ASP A 598 3.78 -29.24 -50.41
CA ASP A 598 3.74 -30.23 -51.49
C ASP A 598 3.08 -29.66 -52.78
N GLU A 599 2.39 -28.52 -52.67
CA GLU A 599 1.72 -27.82 -53.79
C GLU A 599 2.55 -26.67 -54.41
N ILE A 600 3.76 -26.39 -53.88
CA ILE A 600 4.75 -25.42 -54.40
C ILE A 600 5.96 -26.19 -54.92
#